data_AF-A0A8J7VWL0-F1
#
_entry.id   AF-A0A8J7VWL0-F1
#
_cell.length_a   1.000
_cell.length_b   1.000
_cell.length_c   1.000
_cell.angle_alpha   90.00
_cell.angle_beta   90.00
_cell.angle_gamma   90.00
#
_symmetry.space_group_name_H-M   'P 1'
#
loop_
_entity.id
_entity.type
_entity.pdbx_description
1 polymer ?
#
loop_
_entity_poly.entity_id
_entity_poly.type
_entity_poly.pdbx_seq_one_letter_code
_entity_poly.pdbx_strand_id
1 'polypeptide(L)'
;MRNFLENWNYKKHAVTITGLYLGASILGNAFFGKKIPEDEKSLNPVAVCKKLTKKQWIFNGILTGMYCIDMSATYCVLNYFKKQFK
;
A
#
# COMPACT_ATOMS: atom_id res chain seq x y z
N MET A 1 1.98 -25.78 4.99
CA MET A 1 2.00 -24.48 5.71
C MET A 1 3.32 -24.19 6.42
N ARG A 2 3.93 -25.14 7.13
CA ARG A 2 5.19 -24.94 7.88
C ARG A 2 6.36 -24.43 7.02
N ASN A 3 6.64 -25.06 5.88
CA ASN A 3 7.69 -24.60 4.94
C ASN A 3 7.43 -23.22 4.34
N PHE A 4 6.16 -22.81 4.22
CA PHE A 4 5.79 -21.48 3.76
C PHE A 4 6.12 -20.47 4.86
N LEU A 5 5.67 -20.69 6.09
CA LEU A 5 5.98 -19.82 7.23
C LEU A 5 7.48 -19.74 7.55
N GLU A 6 8.25 -20.79 7.32
CA GLU A 6 9.73 -20.79 7.49
C GLU A 6 10.44 -19.97 6.41
N ASN A 7 9.99 -20.05 5.15
CA ASN A 7 10.62 -19.35 4.03
C ASN A 7 10.05 -17.95 3.75
N TRP A 8 8.86 -17.67 4.29
CA TRP A 8 8.13 -16.42 4.13
C TRP A 8 8.47 -15.45 5.25
N ASN A 9 9.34 -14.49 4.94
CA ASN A 9 9.78 -13.47 5.89
C ASN A 9 8.97 -12.18 5.72
N TYR A 10 8.90 -11.38 6.79
CA TYR A 10 8.26 -10.05 6.81
C TYR A 10 8.74 -9.17 5.65
N LYS A 11 10.03 -9.23 5.28
CA LYS A 11 10.57 -8.49 4.14
C LYS A 11 9.92 -8.87 2.80
N LYS A 12 9.72 -10.18 2.55
CA LYS A 12 9.08 -10.67 1.32
C LYS A 12 7.61 -10.24 1.30
N HIS A 13 6.93 -10.40 2.44
CA HIS A 13 5.55 -9.97 2.58
C HIS A 13 5.37 -8.47 2.37
N ALA A 14 6.21 -7.65 2.99
CA ALA A 14 6.21 -6.21 2.84
C ALA A 14 6.34 -5.79 1.38
N VAL A 15 7.33 -6.33 0.65
CA VAL A 15 7.53 -6.01 -0.77
C VAL A 15 6.30 -6.41 -1.60
N THR A 16 5.76 -7.60 -1.40
CA THR A 16 4.57 -8.08 -2.14
C THR A 16 3.34 -7.23 -1.86
N ILE A 17 3.04 -6.97 -0.59
CA ILE A 17 1.87 -6.19 -0.17
C ILE A 17 2.03 -4.72 -0.61
N THR A 18 3.19 -4.09 -0.39
CA THR A 18 3.44 -2.73 -0.90
C THR A 18 3.25 -2.66 -2.41
N GLY A 19 3.75 -3.63 -3.17
CA GLY A 19 3.56 -3.69 -4.62
C GLY A 19 2.09 -3.80 -5.04
N LEU A 20 1.31 -4.66 -4.38
CA LEU A 20 -0.11 -4.83 -4.65
C LEU A 20 -0.92 -3.57 -4.34
N TYR A 21 -0.72 -2.98 -3.16
CA TYR A 21 -1.42 -1.78 -2.75
C TYR A 21 -1.00 -0.55 -3.58
N LEU A 22 0.27 -0.47 -3.99
CA LEU A 22 0.74 0.59 -4.90
C LEU A 22 0.14 0.42 -6.30
N GLY A 23 0.07 -0.81 -6.82
CA GLY A 23 -0.61 -1.10 -8.09
C GLY A 23 -2.10 -0.74 -8.04
N ALA A 24 -2.80 -1.14 -6.98
CA ALA A 24 -4.20 -0.77 -6.76
C ALA A 24 -4.39 0.75 -6.65
N SER A 25 -3.45 1.45 -6.01
CA SER A 25 -3.44 2.91 -5.93
C SER A 25 -3.32 3.55 -7.31
N ILE A 26 -2.38 3.10 -8.14
CA ILE A 26 -2.20 3.61 -9.51
C ILE A 26 -3.46 3.38 -10.34
N LEU A 27 -4.00 2.15 -10.34
CA LEU A 27 -5.19 1.81 -11.11
C LEU A 27 -6.42 2.60 -10.65
N GLY A 28 -6.65 2.69 -9.34
CA GLY A 28 -7.76 3.45 -8.79
C GLY A 28 -7.62 4.95 -9.04
N ASN A 29 -6.41 5.50 -8.93
CA ASN A 29 -6.17 6.91 -9.25
C ASN A 29 -6.32 7.20 -10.75
N ALA A 30 -6.00 6.25 -11.64
CA ALA A 30 -6.27 6.36 -13.07
C ALA A 30 -7.77 6.30 -13.38
N PHE A 31 -8.52 5.46 -12.67
CA PHE A 31 -9.97 5.31 -12.87
C PHE A 31 -10.79 6.48 -12.31
N PHE A 32 -10.42 6.98 -11.13
CA PHE A 32 -11.11 8.11 -10.47
C PHE A 32 -10.50 9.47 -10.82
N GLY A 33 -9.39 9.49 -11.55
CA GLY A 33 -8.65 10.71 -11.89
C GLY A 33 -9.28 11.52 -13.02
N LYS A 34 -9.11 12.83 -12.95
CA LYS A 34 -9.25 13.71 -14.12
C LYS A 34 -7.91 13.79 -14.85
N LYS A 35 -7.91 14.03 -16.16
CA LYS A 35 -6.70 14.39 -16.92
C LYS A 35 -6.00 15.56 -16.22
N ILE A 36 -4.78 15.35 -15.74
CA ILE A 36 -3.95 16.38 -15.12
C ILE A 36 -3.42 17.26 -16.26
N PRO A 37 -3.56 18.61 -16.21
CA PRO A 37 -2.95 19.47 -17.23
C PRO A 37 -1.42 19.34 -17.21
N GLU A 38 -0.85 19.14 -18.40
CA GLU A 38 0.53 18.71 -18.72
C GLU A 38 1.62 19.76 -18.46
N ASP A 39 1.58 20.50 -17.35
CA ASP A 39 2.74 21.32 -16.96
C ASP A 39 3.65 20.54 -16.00
N GLU A 40 4.47 19.66 -16.60
CA GLU A 40 5.46 18.81 -15.90
C GLU A 40 6.42 19.62 -15.01
N LYS A 41 6.68 20.89 -15.35
CA LYS A 41 7.53 21.80 -14.58
C LYS A 41 6.96 22.20 -13.21
N SER A 42 5.68 21.91 -12.92
CA SER A 42 5.00 22.30 -11.67
C SER A 42 4.62 21.14 -10.74
N LEU A 43 5.02 19.90 -11.07
CA LEU A 43 4.70 18.68 -10.33
C LEU A 43 5.49 18.58 -9.01
N ASN A 44 5.17 19.45 -8.05
CA ASN A 44 5.56 19.25 -6.66
C ASN A 44 4.61 18.21 -6.02
N PRO A 45 5.12 17.20 -5.29
CA PRO A 45 4.27 16.22 -4.59
C PRO A 45 3.19 16.86 -3.70
N VAL A 46 3.47 18.01 -3.07
CA VAL A 46 2.48 18.77 -2.27
C VAL A 46 1.38 19.36 -3.17
N ALA A 47 1.73 19.84 -4.36
CA ALA A 47 0.77 20.38 -5.32
C ALA A 47 -0.10 19.27 -5.94
N VAL A 48 0.47 18.08 -6.16
CA VAL A 48 -0.27 16.89 -6.63
C VAL A 48 -1.29 16.44 -5.59
N CYS A 49 -0.89 16.37 -4.31
CA CYS A 49 -1.83 16.03 -3.23
C CYS A 49 -3.00 17.00 -3.12
N LYS A 50 -2.78 18.31 -3.36
CA LYS A 50 -3.85 19.32 -3.37
C LYS A 50 -4.79 19.19 -4.58
N LYS A 51 -4.34 18.58 -5.68
CA LYS A 51 -5.12 18.36 -6.91
C LYS A 51 -5.93 17.06 -6.89
N LEU A 52 -5.76 16.20 -5.89
CA LEU A 52 -6.53 14.97 -5.75
C LEU A 52 -8.02 15.27 -5.61
N THR A 53 -8.85 14.56 -6.36
CA THR A 53 -10.31 14.64 -6.20
C THR A 53 -10.72 14.02 -4.86
N LYS A 54 -11.89 14.42 -4.32
CA LYS A 54 -12.44 13.82 -3.09
C LYS A 54 -12.55 12.29 -3.18
N LYS A 55 -12.88 11.76 -4.37
CA LYS A 55 -12.99 10.31 -4.62
C LYS A 55 -11.62 9.61 -4.52
N GLN A 56 -10.58 10.17 -5.13
CA GLN A 56 -9.22 9.65 -4.99
C GLN A 56 -8.71 9.75 -3.55
N TRP A 57 -9.05 10.82 -2.85
CA TRP A 57 -8.65 10.99 -1.45
C TRP A 57 -9.27 9.93 -0.53
N ILE A 58 -10.58 9.67 -0.68
CA ILE A 58 -11.27 8.60 0.06
C ILE A 58 -10.72 7.23 -0.32
N PHE A 59 -10.54 6.96 -1.62
CA PHE A 59 -10.00 5.69 -2.10
C PHE A 59 -8.60 5.43 -1.55
N ASN A 60 -7.67 6.38 -1.70
CA ASN A 60 -6.31 6.26 -1.18
C ASN A 60 -6.29 6.18 0.35
N GLY A 61 -7.22 6.85 1.05
CA GLY A 61 -7.37 6.75 2.51
C GLY A 61 -7.77 5.34 2.96
N ILE A 62 -8.81 4.76 2.35
CA ILE A 62 -9.24 3.38 2.62
C ILE A 62 -8.11 2.40 2.32
N LEU A 63 -7.48 2.56 1.16
CA LEU A 63 -6.41 1.69 0.69
C LEU A 63 -5.18 1.74 1.61
N THR A 64 -4.82 2.92 2.10
CA THR A 64 -3.74 3.10 3.09
C THR A 64 -4.11 2.48 4.43
N GLY A 65 -5.36 2.64 4.87
CA GLY A 65 -5.86 2.00 6.11
C GLY A 65 -5.76 0.48 6.05
N MET A 66 -6.21 -0.13 4.97
CA MET A 66 -6.11 -1.57 4.73
C MET A 66 -4.65 -2.04 4.70
N TYR A 67 -3.77 -1.32 4.00
CA TYR A 67 -2.33 -1.61 3.98
C TYR A 67 -1.72 -1.61 5.38
N CYS A 68 -2.02 -0.61 6.21
CA CYS A 68 -1.52 -0.52 7.57
C CYS A 68 -2.00 -1.68 8.45
N ILE A 69 -3.27 -2.08 8.30
CA ILE A 69 -3.85 -3.21 9.03
C ILE A 69 -3.15 -4.51 8.61
N ASP A 70 -3.00 -4.77 7.31
CA ASP A 70 -2.36 -5.99 6.78
C ASP A 70 -0.91 -6.12 7.25
N MET A 71 -0.15 -5.02 7.20
CA MET A 71 1.25 -4.99 7.65
C MET A 71 1.35 -5.21 9.16
N SER A 72 0.48 -4.59 9.94
CA SER A 72 0.47 -4.75 11.41
C SER A 72 0.05 -6.16 11.82
N ALA A 73 -1.01 -6.70 11.21
CA ALA A 73 -1.47 -8.05 11.46
C ALA A 73 -0.38 -9.08 11.11
N THR A 74 0.25 -8.93 9.95
CA THR A 74 1.31 -9.84 9.52
C THR A 74 2.55 -9.74 10.41
N TYR A 75 2.90 -8.54 10.86
CA TYR A 75 3.96 -8.37 11.85
C TYR A 75 3.64 -9.12 13.16
N CYS A 76 2.43 -8.94 13.70
CA CYS A 76 1.98 -9.61 14.93
C CYS A 76 1.98 -11.13 14.77
N VAL A 77 1.45 -11.65 13.66
CA VAL A 77 1.38 -13.08 13.36
C VAL A 77 2.78 -13.67 13.23
N LEU A 78 3.66 -13.06 12.44
CA LEU A 78 5.04 -13.53 12.27
C LEU A 78 5.83 -13.49 13.58
N ASN A 79 5.62 -12.46 14.41
CA ASN A 79 6.27 -12.36 15.71
C ASN A 79 5.75 -13.43 16.69
N TYR A 80 4.44 -13.70 16.69
CA TYR A 80 3.85 -14.77 17.48
C TYR A 80 4.40 -16.14 17.08
N PHE A 81 4.41 -16.46 15.78
CA PHE A 81 4.98 -17.70 15.27
C PHE A 81 6.47 -17.84 15.61
N LYS A 82 7.27 -16.78 15.45
CA LYS A 82 8.69 -16.81 15.86
C LYS A 82 8.88 -17.01 17.35
N LYS A 83 7.95 -16.57 18.20
CA LYS A 83 8.01 -16.77 19.65
C LYS A 83 7.55 -18.17 20.07
N GLN A 84 6.64 -18.79 19.31
CA GLN A 84 6.09 -20.12 19.61
C GLN A 84 6.99 -21.27 19.11
N PHE A 85 7.74 -21.05 18.02
CA PHE A 85 8.61 -22.06 17.40
C PHE A 85 10.11 -21.84 17.68
N LYS A 86 10.44 -21.01 18.67
CA LYS A 86 11.79 -20.81 19.20
C LYS A 86 11.88 -21.44 20.57
#